data_AF-A0A1L0DKV3-F1
#
_entry.id   AF-A0A1L0DKV3-F1
#
_cell.length_a   1.000
_cell.length_b   1.000
_cell.length_c   1.000
_cell.angle_alpha   90.00
_cell.angle_beta   90.00
_cell.angle_gamma   90.00
#
_symmetry.space_group_name_H-M   'P 1'
#
loop_
_entity.id
_entity.type
_entity.pdbx_description
1 polymer ?
#
loop_
_entity_poly.entity_id
_entity_poly.type
_entity_poly.pdbx_seq_one_letter_code
_entity_poly.pdbx_strand_id
1 'polypeptide(L)'
;MATLWRRLYHVNHFSASPLNYESLSRRCAQFRSSKAPTSAAIRDYILANRMLQKINRQQNPRFSQPGSALIDLDLHLHVPSAQLEQELWLFLQEYWHMSMTDEAIVKDYVLSCTSGDITHGFHLVTENYNYNLAEGRIARGPVLALIHVLLHRSDYHGCFKLLNLTFGSKNLKALERRAYYQTIAVGALVSVVAGALQCAFMTPYWAVAFLTLDMGAIFGTMYGLNRIHYSDLLGRVSWRPYTSIFYRYIHRQEILVINKIVTYFEDYNEVNVKNYHISEVRNTTNLGTFHQNEYEFQLPDSMALTWDSIGTDQKVQSTARYFRSELSKRRLLWKPLDEERMLIEFWISHGENFEWVEPDQDPAEMVDFR
;
A
#
# COMPACT_ATOMS: atom_id res chain seq x y z
N MET A 1 20.98 -29.10 -41.71
CA MET A 1 21.22 -29.30 -40.27
C MET A 1 20.35 -28.32 -39.49
N ALA A 2 19.09 -28.68 -39.29
CA ALA A 2 18.09 -27.91 -38.56
C ALA A 2 17.72 -28.72 -37.32
N THR A 3 18.38 -28.45 -36.21
CA THR A 3 18.11 -29.09 -34.93
C THR A 3 17.82 -28.02 -33.88
N LEU A 4 16.60 -28.09 -33.33
CA LEU A 4 16.23 -27.70 -31.96
C LEU A 4 16.19 -26.20 -31.60
N TRP A 5 15.34 -25.43 -32.28
CA TRP A 5 14.90 -24.10 -31.83
C TRP A 5 13.54 -24.12 -31.11
N ARG A 6 13.38 -25.02 -30.14
CA ARG A 6 12.35 -24.90 -29.09
C ARG A 6 13.03 -24.89 -27.73
N ARG A 7 13.85 -23.88 -27.46
CA ARG A 7 14.18 -23.54 -26.08
C ARG A 7 13.00 -22.77 -25.52
N LEU A 8 12.11 -23.47 -24.84
CA LEU A 8 11.28 -22.84 -23.83
C LEU A 8 12.23 -22.08 -22.90
N TYR A 9 12.05 -20.77 -22.77
CA TYR A 9 12.87 -19.99 -21.86
C TYR A 9 12.74 -20.59 -20.46
N HIS A 10 13.86 -21.07 -19.91
CA HIS A 10 13.92 -21.47 -18.52
C HIS A 10 13.62 -20.26 -17.63
N VAL A 11 13.11 -20.52 -16.43
CA VAL A 11 12.66 -19.53 -15.45
C VAL A 11 13.73 -18.48 -15.07
N ASN A 12 15.01 -18.73 -15.41
CA ASN A 12 16.17 -17.90 -15.07
C ASN A 12 17.02 -17.50 -16.30
N HIS A 13 16.41 -17.26 -17.47
CA HIS A 13 17.15 -16.92 -18.68
C HIS A 13 17.93 -15.60 -18.57
N PHE A 14 17.32 -14.56 -18.02
CA PHE A 14 17.90 -13.24 -17.85
C PHE A 14 18.80 -13.17 -16.61
N SER A 15 18.46 -13.86 -15.53
CA SER A 15 19.25 -13.87 -14.29
C SER A 15 20.48 -14.80 -14.31
N ALA A 16 20.68 -15.59 -15.37
CA ALA A 16 21.82 -16.51 -15.47
C ALA A 16 23.20 -15.80 -15.45
N SER A 17 24.18 -16.38 -14.77
CA SER A 17 25.57 -15.90 -14.84
C SER A 17 26.21 -16.20 -16.20
N PRO A 18 27.08 -15.33 -16.74
CA PRO A 18 27.49 -14.04 -16.21
C PRO A 18 26.41 -12.96 -16.45
N LEU A 19 26.10 -12.19 -15.39
CA LEU A 19 25.17 -11.07 -15.45
C LEU A 19 25.96 -9.76 -15.59
N ASN A 20 26.05 -9.26 -16.82
CA ASN A 20 26.59 -7.94 -17.14
C ASN A 20 25.62 -7.22 -18.09
N TYR A 21 25.84 -5.93 -18.33
CA TYR A 21 24.95 -5.14 -19.19
C TYR A 21 24.88 -5.72 -20.62
N GLU A 22 26.02 -6.11 -21.18
CA GLU A 22 26.09 -6.71 -22.53
C GLU A 22 25.37 -8.06 -22.63
N SER A 23 25.50 -8.92 -21.63
CA SER A 23 24.79 -10.21 -21.62
C SER A 23 23.30 -10.02 -21.46
N LEU A 24 22.87 -9.06 -20.63
CA LEU A 24 21.46 -8.69 -20.47
C LEU A 24 20.87 -8.15 -21.78
N SER A 25 21.55 -7.19 -22.43
CA SER A 25 21.08 -6.61 -23.70
C SER A 25 21.06 -7.64 -24.83
N ARG A 26 22.08 -8.51 -24.93
CA ARG A 26 22.13 -9.61 -25.90
C ARG A 26 21.00 -10.62 -25.68
N ARG A 27 20.72 -10.99 -24.43
CA ARG A 27 19.60 -11.88 -24.08
C ARG A 27 18.26 -11.21 -24.40
N CYS A 28 18.13 -9.90 -24.19
CA CYS A 28 16.95 -9.13 -24.57
C CYS A 28 16.74 -9.14 -26.09
N ALA A 29 17.79 -8.91 -26.88
CA ALA A 29 17.72 -8.99 -28.34
C ALA A 29 17.33 -10.39 -28.83
N GLN A 30 17.87 -11.45 -28.20
CA GLN A 30 17.48 -12.83 -28.49
C GLN A 30 16.02 -13.11 -28.12
N PHE A 31 15.56 -12.60 -26.98
CA PHE A 31 14.17 -12.73 -26.54
C PHE A 31 13.19 -12.08 -27.51
N ARG A 32 13.49 -10.86 -27.98
CA ARG A 32 12.69 -10.14 -29.00
C ARG A 32 12.57 -10.92 -30.32
N SER A 33 13.60 -11.68 -30.69
CA SER A 33 13.57 -12.51 -31.91
C SER A 33 12.72 -13.78 -31.78
N SER A 34 12.31 -14.13 -30.56
CA SER A 34 11.51 -15.33 -30.27
C SER A 34 10.01 -15.04 -30.26
N LYS A 35 9.20 -16.00 -30.71
CA LYS A 35 7.76 -15.79 -31.00
C LYS A 35 6.79 -15.93 -29.81
N ALA A 36 7.26 -16.23 -28.60
CA ALA A 36 6.35 -16.43 -27.46
C ALA A 36 6.92 -15.84 -26.17
N PRO A 37 6.57 -14.59 -25.83
CA PRO A 37 6.86 -14.03 -24.52
C PRO A 37 6.11 -14.82 -23.42
N THR A 38 6.81 -15.14 -22.33
CA THR A 38 6.24 -15.78 -21.15
C THR A 38 6.23 -14.79 -19.99
N SER A 39 5.17 -14.75 -19.18
CA SER A 39 5.09 -13.87 -17.99
C SER A 39 6.28 -14.08 -17.03
N ALA A 40 6.71 -15.32 -16.85
CA ALA A 40 7.89 -15.68 -16.08
C ALA A 40 9.19 -15.06 -16.62
N ALA A 41 9.32 -14.92 -17.94
CA ALA A 41 10.51 -14.33 -18.56
C ALA A 41 10.56 -12.80 -18.34
N ILE A 42 9.41 -12.13 -18.38
CA ILE A 42 9.32 -10.68 -18.05
C ILE A 42 9.67 -10.45 -16.58
N ARG A 43 9.17 -11.30 -15.69
CA ARG A 43 9.51 -11.27 -14.26
C ARG A 43 11.01 -11.45 -14.03
N ASP A 44 11.60 -12.44 -14.68
CA ASP A 44 13.04 -12.71 -14.59
C ASP A 44 13.88 -11.53 -15.14
N TYR A 45 13.42 -10.86 -16.20
CA TYR A 45 14.07 -9.65 -16.70
C TYR A 45 14.03 -8.50 -15.68
N ILE A 46 12.90 -8.27 -15.01
CA ILE A 46 12.80 -7.29 -13.92
C ILE A 46 13.81 -7.63 -12.82
N LEU A 47 13.85 -8.89 -12.37
CA LEU A 47 14.77 -9.32 -11.32
C LEU A 47 16.24 -9.18 -11.74
N ALA A 48 16.57 -9.57 -12.96
CA ALA A 48 17.92 -9.47 -13.52
C ALA A 48 18.41 -8.01 -13.62
N ASN A 49 17.56 -7.09 -14.08
CA ASN A 49 17.88 -5.66 -14.13
C ASN A 49 18.14 -5.11 -12.71
N ARG A 50 17.34 -5.53 -11.73
CA ARG A 50 17.50 -5.13 -10.32
C ARG A 50 18.74 -5.71 -9.68
N MET A 51 19.10 -6.95 -10.00
CA MET A 51 20.36 -7.56 -9.57
C MET A 51 21.55 -6.79 -10.17
N LEU A 52 21.48 -6.41 -11.44
CA LEU A 52 22.52 -5.60 -12.09
C LEU A 52 22.68 -4.23 -11.40
N GLN A 53 21.58 -3.56 -11.06
CA GLN A 53 21.64 -2.31 -10.29
C GLN A 53 22.28 -2.48 -8.92
N LYS A 54 21.99 -3.59 -8.21
CA LYS A 54 22.62 -3.90 -6.93
C LYS A 54 24.13 -4.14 -7.07
N ILE A 55 24.54 -4.88 -8.10
CA ILE A 55 25.95 -5.13 -8.41
C ILE A 55 26.67 -3.80 -8.69
N ASN A 56 26.09 -2.92 -9.53
CA ASN A 56 26.67 -1.61 -9.84
C ASN A 56 26.82 -0.73 -8.58
N ARG A 57 25.86 -0.80 -7.64
CA ARG A 57 25.95 -0.08 -6.35
C ARG A 57 27.04 -0.66 -5.44
N GLN A 58 27.16 -1.98 -5.34
CA GLN A 58 28.15 -2.64 -4.48
C GLN A 58 29.59 -2.47 -4.98
N GLN A 59 29.78 -2.29 -6.30
CA GLN A 59 31.09 -2.09 -6.90
C GLN A 59 31.62 -0.66 -6.75
N ASN A 60 30.80 0.30 -6.29
CA ASN A 60 31.20 1.67 -5.96
C ASN A 60 31.30 1.84 -4.43
N PRO A 61 32.51 1.69 -3.83
CA PRO A 61 33.30 2.89 -3.53
C PRO A 61 34.85 2.72 -3.57
N ARG A 62 35.42 1.60 -4.07
CA ARG A 62 36.87 1.33 -3.93
C ARG A 62 37.73 1.51 -5.18
N PHE A 63 37.15 1.55 -6.37
CA PHE A 63 37.90 1.73 -7.62
C PHE A 63 37.94 3.17 -8.14
N SER A 64 37.35 4.11 -7.41
CA SER A 64 37.49 5.56 -7.65
C SER A 64 38.82 6.11 -7.11
N GLN A 65 39.89 5.32 -7.08
CA GLN A 65 41.23 5.89 -6.90
C GLN A 65 41.75 6.34 -8.28
N PRO A 66 42.09 7.63 -8.45
CA PRO A 66 42.67 8.14 -9.68
C PRO A 66 44.12 7.62 -9.76
N GLY A 67 44.32 6.41 -10.32
CA GLY A 67 45.69 5.90 -10.46
C GLY A 67 45.86 4.47 -10.97
N SER A 68 44.86 3.59 -10.91
CA SER A 68 45.01 2.25 -11.48
C SER A 68 44.69 2.25 -12.97
N ALA A 69 45.71 2.51 -13.78
CA ALA A 69 45.76 2.17 -15.20
C ALA A 69 45.67 0.65 -15.37
N LEU A 70 44.46 0.10 -15.30
CA LEU A 70 44.17 -1.28 -15.69
C LEU A 70 43.39 -1.18 -16.99
N ILE A 71 44.13 -1.32 -18.09
CA ILE A 71 43.73 -1.63 -19.46
C ILE A 71 42.23 -1.39 -19.70
N ASP A 72 41.95 -0.27 -20.35
CA ASP A 72 40.67 0.17 -20.89
C ASP A 72 40.19 -0.81 -21.98
N LEU A 73 39.85 -2.02 -21.56
CA LEU A 73 38.90 -2.85 -22.29
C LEU A 73 37.59 -2.08 -22.18
N ASP A 74 37.12 -1.53 -23.30
CA ASP A 74 35.90 -0.75 -23.54
C ASP A 74 34.60 -1.51 -23.12
N LEU A 75 34.63 -2.11 -21.94
CA LEU A 75 33.58 -2.83 -21.28
C LEU A 75 32.86 -1.79 -20.44
N HIS A 76 31.62 -1.47 -20.82
CA HIS A 76 30.74 -0.60 -20.05
C HIS A 76 30.36 -1.26 -18.72
N LEU A 77 31.29 -1.27 -17.78
CA LEU A 77 31.15 -1.91 -16.46
C LEU A 77 30.19 -1.16 -15.56
N HIS A 78 29.94 0.12 -15.82
CA HIS A 78 29.09 0.96 -14.98
C HIS A 78 28.05 1.74 -15.78
N VAL A 79 26.90 1.11 -16.04
CA VAL A 79 25.73 1.78 -16.62
C VAL A 79 24.96 2.55 -15.53
N PRO A 80 24.61 3.83 -15.74
CA PRO A 80 23.80 4.61 -14.80
C PRO A 80 22.47 3.91 -14.50
N SER A 81 22.05 3.87 -13.24
CA SER A 81 20.78 3.23 -12.85
C SER A 81 19.57 3.84 -13.55
N ALA A 82 19.60 5.14 -13.88
CA ALA A 82 18.53 5.80 -14.62
C ALA A 82 18.35 5.23 -16.04
N GLN A 83 19.45 4.92 -16.74
CA GLN A 83 19.40 4.30 -18.06
C GLN A 83 18.82 2.88 -17.99
N LEU A 84 19.23 2.11 -16.97
CA LEU A 84 18.69 0.75 -16.74
C LEU A 84 17.18 0.76 -16.43
N GLU A 85 16.68 1.76 -15.71
CA GLU A 85 15.23 1.94 -15.51
C GLU A 85 14.51 2.29 -16.81
N GLN A 86 15.08 3.19 -17.61
CA GLN A 86 14.46 3.61 -18.85
C GLN A 86 14.36 2.45 -19.84
N GLU A 87 15.42 1.64 -19.95
CA GLU A 87 15.39 0.42 -20.76
C GLU A 87 14.39 -0.61 -20.24
N LEU A 88 14.32 -0.79 -18.91
CA LEU A 88 13.33 -1.66 -18.28
C LEU A 88 11.90 -1.19 -18.58
N TRP A 89 11.67 0.12 -18.51
CA TRP A 89 10.38 0.71 -18.82
C TRP A 89 10.00 0.54 -20.29
N LEU A 90 10.92 0.81 -21.22
CA LEU A 90 10.70 0.60 -22.65
C LEU A 90 10.40 -0.88 -22.95
N PHE A 91 11.08 -1.81 -22.28
CA PHE A 91 10.79 -3.24 -22.39
C PHE A 91 9.38 -3.58 -21.89
N LEU A 92 8.96 -3.01 -20.75
CA LEU A 92 7.59 -3.21 -20.25
C LEU A 92 6.54 -2.59 -21.16
N GLN A 93 6.82 -1.45 -21.80
CA GLN A 93 5.94 -0.83 -22.79
C GLN A 93 5.80 -1.70 -24.05
N GLU A 94 6.87 -2.38 -24.48
CA GLU A 94 6.83 -3.31 -25.62
C GLU A 94 5.88 -4.49 -25.34
N TYR A 95 5.85 -5.00 -24.11
CA TYR A 95 5.00 -6.12 -23.67
C TYR A 95 3.82 -5.69 -22.79
N TRP A 96 3.34 -4.45 -22.97
CA TRP A 96 2.40 -3.77 -22.07
C TRP A 96 1.19 -4.59 -21.68
N HIS A 97 0.52 -5.22 -22.66
CA HIS A 97 -0.67 -6.04 -22.42
C HIS A 97 -0.39 -7.19 -21.44
N MET A 98 0.75 -7.88 -21.56
CA MET A 98 1.08 -9.02 -20.69
C MET A 98 1.50 -8.55 -19.30
N SER A 99 2.22 -7.43 -19.22
CA SER A 99 2.60 -6.80 -17.96
C SER A 99 1.38 -6.30 -17.18
N MET A 100 0.29 -5.95 -17.86
CA MET A 100 -0.96 -5.52 -17.25
C MET A 100 -1.85 -6.64 -16.78
N THR A 101 -1.88 -7.77 -17.47
CA THR A 101 -2.74 -8.88 -17.08
C THR A 101 -2.21 -9.59 -15.82
N ASP A 102 -0.88 -9.65 -15.64
CA ASP A 102 -0.27 -10.36 -14.53
C ASP A 102 0.03 -9.45 -13.32
N GLU A 103 -0.74 -9.62 -12.24
CA GLU A 103 -0.55 -8.89 -10.98
C GLU A 103 0.84 -9.12 -10.36
N ALA A 104 1.45 -10.29 -10.55
CA ALA A 104 2.74 -10.62 -9.97
C ALA A 104 3.87 -9.78 -10.60
N ILE A 105 3.80 -9.53 -11.91
CA ILE A 105 4.78 -8.70 -12.64
C ILE A 105 4.76 -7.28 -12.10
N VAL A 106 3.56 -6.69 -11.98
CA VAL A 106 3.41 -5.32 -11.47
C VAL A 106 3.88 -5.22 -10.03
N LYS A 107 3.50 -6.19 -9.18
CA LYS A 107 3.94 -6.24 -7.78
C LYS A 107 5.45 -6.30 -7.67
N ASP A 108 6.11 -7.17 -8.44
CA ASP A 108 7.57 -7.32 -8.39
C ASP A 108 8.29 -6.09 -8.96
N TYR A 109 7.75 -5.46 -9.99
CA TYR A 109 8.27 -4.19 -10.50
C TYR A 109 8.21 -3.09 -9.44
N VAL A 110 7.07 -2.95 -8.75
CA VAL A 110 6.86 -1.93 -7.72
C VAL A 110 7.73 -2.17 -6.50
N LEU A 111 7.76 -3.40 -5.97
CA LEU A 111 8.56 -3.72 -4.78
C LEU A 111 10.06 -3.63 -5.04
N SER A 112 10.49 -3.84 -6.28
CA SER A 112 11.90 -3.73 -6.66
C SER A 112 12.34 -2.30 -7.00
N CYS A 113 11.41 -1.34 -7.10
CA CYS A 113 11.71 0.05 -7.43
C CYS A 113 12.52 0.74 -6.30
N THR A 114 13.84 0.79 -6.47
CA THR A 114 14.75 1.44 -5.50
C THR A 114 15.21 2.83 -5.92
N SER A 115 15.00 3.22 -7.18
CA SER A 115 15.38 4.52 -7.74
C SER A 115 14.16 5.45 -7.83
N GLY A 116 14.41 6.76 -7.89
CA GLY A 116 13.46 7.83 -7.56
C GLY A 116 12.21 7.97 -8.44
N ASP A 117 12.04 7.20 -9.52
CA ASP A 117 10.94 7.43 -10.47
C ASP A 117 9.66 6.65 -10.12
N ILE A 118 8.91 7.21 -9.18
CA ILE A 118 7.60 6.70 -8.73
C ILE A 118 6.56 6.80 -9.87
N THR A 119 6.78 7.67 -10.85
CA THR A 119 5.77 7.99 -11.87
C THR A 119 5.43 6.79 -12.76
N HIS A 120 6.44 6.03 -13.18
CA HIS A 120 6.27 4.80 -13.96
C HIS A 120 5.49 3.73 -13.18
N GLY A 121 5.81 3.54 -11.90
CA GLY A 121 5.07 2.64 -11.01
C GLY A 121 3.62 3.06 -10.82
N PHE A 122 3.38 4.36 -10.67
CA PHE A 122 2.04 4.93 -10.53
C PHE A 122 1.18 4.71 -11.78
N HIS A 123 1.76 4.93 -12.97
CA HIS A 123 1.08 4.68 -14.24
C HIS A 123 0.77 3.19 -14.43
N LEU A 124 1.76 2.32 -14.21
CA LEU A 124 1.60 0.88 -14.38
C LEU A 124 0.53 0.30 -13.44
N VAL A 125 0.52 0.68 -12.17
CA VAL A 125 -0.46 0.19 -11.19
C VAL A 125 -1.87 0.72 -11.49
N THR A 126 -2.00 2.00 -11.88
CA THR A 126 -3.31 2.59 -12.21
C THR A 126 -3.93 1.88 -13.41
N GLU A 127 -3.14 1.65 -14.45
CA GLU A 127 -3.63 1.01 -15.66
C GLU A 127 -3.87 -0.51 -15.47
N ASN A 128 -3.00 -1.22 -14.74
CA ASN A 128 -3.26 -2.61 -14.33
C ASN A 128 -4.57 -2.73 -13.53
N TYR A 129 -4.83 -1.77 -12.64
CA TYR A 129 -6.07 -1.74 -11.87
C TYR A 129 -7.28 -1.52 -12.77
N ASN A 130 -7.23 -0.54 -13.69
CA ASN A 130 -8.31 -0.26 -14.63
C ASN A 130 -8.60 -1.44 -15.56
N TYR A 131 -7.55 -2.10 -16.05
CA TYR A 131 -7.66 -3.29 -16.91
C TYR A 131 -8.36 -4.44 -16.17
N ASN A 132 -7.87 -4.80 -14.97
CA ASN A 132 -8.49 -5.86 -14.17
C ASN A 132 -9.92 -5.52 -13.76
N LEU A 133 -10.20 -4.24 -13.47
CA LEU A 133 -11.54 -3.76 -13.14
C LEU A 133 -12.51 -3.93 -14.32
N ALA A 134 -12.05 -3.71 -15.56
CA ALA A 134 -12.85 -3.96 -16.76
C ALA A 134 -13.18 -5.46 -16.92
N GLU A 135 -12.27 -6.34 -16.52
CA GLU A 135 -12.50 -7.80 -16.45
C GLU A 135 -13.31 -8.24 -15.22
N GLY A 136 -13.68 -7.31 -14.33
CA GLY A 136 -14.43 -7.59 -13.10
C GLY A 136 -13.57 -8.18 -11.96
N ARG A 137 -12.24 -8.18 -12.09
CA ARG A 137 -11.30 -8.61 -11.06
C ARG A 137 -10.75 -7.40 -10.32
N ILE A 138 -10.65 -7.49 -9.00
CA ILE A 138 -10.11 -6.39 -8.18
C ILE A 138 -8.65 -6.70 -7.84
N ALA A 139 -7.71 -6.13 -8.60
CA ALA A 139 -6.27 -6.26 -8.36
C ALA A 139 -5.84 -5.43 -7.14
N ARG A 140 -5.87 -6.03 -5.95
CA ARG A 140 -5.53 -5.34 -4.68
C ARG A 140 -4.04 -5.36 -4.37
N GLY A 141 -3.37 -6.47 -4.72
CA GLY A 141 -1.98 -6.72 -4.38
C GLY A 141 -1.02 -5.62 -4.86
N PRO A 142 -1.03 -5.27 -6.16
CA PRO A 142 -0.14 -4.24 -6.70
C PRO A 142 -0.37 -2.86 -6.10
N VAL A 143 -1.63 -2.48 -5.85
CA VAL A 143 -1.99 -1.20 -5.23
C VAL A 143 -1.45 -1.12 -3.81
N LEU A 144 -1.65 -2.17 -3.00
CA LEU A 144 -1.15 -2.20 -1.63
C LEU A 144 0.39 -2.20 -1.57
N ALA A 145 1.05 -2.86 -2.51
CA ALA A 145 2.50 -2.85 -2.64
C ALA A 145 3.02 -1.43 -2.95
N LEU A 146 2.38 -0.71 -3.86
CA LEU A 146 2.76 0.67 -4.18
C LEU A 146 2.52 1.60 -2.99
N ILE A 147 1.40 1.44 -2.28
CA ILE A 147 1.14 2.19 -1.05
C ILE A 147 2.22 1.91 0.00
N HIS A 148 2.66 0.67 0.17
CA HIS A 148 3.76 0.34 1.08
C HIS A 148 5.07 1.05 0.70
N VAL A 149 5.42 1.07 -0.59
CA VAL A 149 6.61 1.80 -1.08
C VAL A 149 6.48 3.30 -0.86
N LEU A 150 5.30 3.88 -1.14
CA LEU A 150 5.03 5.31 -0.93
C LEU A 150 5.07 5.70 0.55
N LEU A 151 4.52 4.85 1.43
CA LEU A 151 4.57 5.04 2.89
C LEU A 151 6.01 5.02 3.39
N HIS A 152 6.84 4.09 2.92
CA HIS A 152 8.26 4.06 3.27
C HIS A 152 9.02 5.31 2.80
N ARG A 153 8.57 5.96 1.71
CA ARG A 153 9.13 7.23 1.23
C ARG A 153 8.47 8.46 1.85
N SER A 154 7.54 8.27 2.80
CA SER A 154 6.73 9.32 3.43
C SER A 154 5.94 10.22 2.44
N ASP A 155 5.64 9.71 1.23
CA ASP A 155 4.81 10.43 0.24
C ASP A 155 3.32 10.16 0.47
N TYR A 156 2.76 10.86 1.45
CA TYR A 156 1.36 10.74 1.80
C TYR A 156 0.41 11.30 0.72
N HIS A 157 0.84 12.32 -0.02
CA HIS A 157 0.03 12.87 -1.11
C HIS A 157 -0.14 11.86 -2.24
N GLY A 158 0.95 11.17 -2.61
CA GLY A 158 0.94 10.05 -3.55
C GLY A 158 -0.01 8.94 -3.11
N CYS A 159 -0.01 8.57 -1.83
CA CYS A 159 -0.91 7.56 -1.26
C CYS A 159 -2.39 7.92 -1.46
N PHE A 160 -2.81 9.13 -1.09
CA PHE A 160 -4.20 9.57 -1.26
C PHE A 160 -4.58 9.74 -2.75
N LYS A 161 -3.66 10.17 -3.60
CA LYS A 161 -3.87 10.25 -5.05
C LYS A 161 -4.09 8.86 -5.64
N LEU A 162 -3.26 7.88 -5.29
CA LEU A 162 -3.40 6.49 -5.72
C LEU A 162 -4.72 5.89 -5.23
N LEU A 163 -5.07 6.15 -3.97
CA LEU A 163 -6.34 5.73 -3.39
C LEU A 163 -7.53 6.27 -4.19
N ASN A 164 -7.49 7.55 -4.60
CA ASN A 164 -8.55 8.17 -5.39
C ASN A 164 -8.70 7.57 -6.78
N LEU A 165 -7.59 7.23 -7.43
CA LEU A 165 -7.60 6.63 -8.77
C LEU A 165 -8.01 5.16 -8.75
N THR A 166 -7.75 4.44 -7.66
CA THR A 166 -8.04 3.01 -7.53
C THR A 166 -9.37 2.77 -6.80
N PHE A 167 -9.34 2.66 -5.48
CA PHE A 167 -10.50 2.39 -4.63
C PHE A 167 -11.55 3.51 -4.65
N GLY A 168 -11.13 4.75 -4.91
CA GLY A 168 -12.00 5.91 -5.07
C GLY A 168 -12.68 6.00 -6.43
N SER A 169 -12.31 5.16 -7.40
CA SER A 169 -12.78 5.24 -8.78
C SER A 169 -14.30 5.07 -8.88
N LYS A 170 -14.91 5.79 -9.83
CA LYS A 170 -16.36 5.69 -10.11
C LYS A 170 -16.73 4.28 -10.59
N ASN A 171 -15.84 3.63 -11.33
CA ASN A 171 -16.04 2.29 -11.89
C ASN A 171 -16.14 1.23 -10.79
N LEU A 172 -15.23 1.24 -9.80
CA LEU A 172 -15.31 0.31 -8.68
C LEU A 172 -16.61 0.52 -7.89
N LYS A 173 -16.95 1.78 -7.60
CA LYS A 173 -18.18 2.12 -6.87
C LYS A 173 -19.43 1.66 -7.59
N ALA A 174 -19.44 1.71 -8.92
CA ALA A 174 -20.54 1.20 -9.74
C ALA A 174 -20.64 -0.33 -9.68
N LEU A 175 -19.50 -1.04 -9.73
CA LEU A 175 -19.45 -2.50 -9.60
C LEU A 175 -19.91 -2.96 -8.21
N GLU A 176 -19.40 -2.37 -7.14
CA GLU A 176 -19.79 -2.68 -5.76
C GLU A 176 -21.26 -2.34 -5.51
N ARG A 177 -21.76 -1.23 -6.07
CA ARG A 177 -23.18 -0.89 -6.05
C ARG A 177 -24.03 -1.96 -6.75
N ARG A 178 -23.60 -2.42 -7.93
CA ARG A 178 -24.29 -3.50 -8.66
C ARG A 178 -24.30 -4.80 -7.87
N ALA A 179 -23.16 -5.18 -7.29
CA ALA A 179 -23.05 -6.37 -6.45
C ALA A 179 -23.98 -6.28 -5.24
N TYR A 180 -24.05 -5.12 -4.58
CA TYR A 180 -24.97 -4.88 -3.47
C TYR A 180 -26.44 -5.04 -3.89
N TYR A 181 -26.86 -4.41 -4.99
CA TYR A 181 -28.23 -4.58 -5.48
C TYR A 181 -28.53 -6.01 -5.92
N GLN A 182 -27.56 -6.72 -6.48
CA GLN A 182 -27.70 -8.15 -6.81
C GLN A 182 -27.91 -8.97 -5.54
N THR A 183 -27.17 -8.73 -4.46
CA THR A 183 -27.39 -9.44 -3.19
C THR A 183 -28.79 -9.17 -2.61
N ILE A 184 -29.27 -7.93 -2.68
CA ILE A 184 -30.64 -7.58 -2.29
C ILE A 184 -31.67 -8.28 -3.17
N ALA A 185 -31.47 -8.28 -4.48
CA ALA A 185 -32.40 -8.91 -5.43
C ALA A 185 -32.46 -10.43 -5.24
N VAL A 186 -31.31 -11.08 -5.01
CA VAL A 186 -31.24 -12.51 -4.68
C VAL A 186 -31.94 -12.78 -3.35
N GLY A 187 -31.70 -11.96 -2.33
CA GLY A 187 -32.40 -12.07 -1.04
C GLY A 187 -33.92 -11.97 -1.20
N ALA A 188 -34.39 -10.97 -1.95
CA ALA A 188 -35.82 -10.81 -2.25
C ALA A 188 -36.40 -12.00 -3.04
N LEU A 189 -35.66 -12.54 -4.01
CA LEU A 189 -36.10 -13.70 -4.79
C LEU A 189 -36.22 -14.95 -3.90
N VAL A 190 -35.25 -15.17 -3.00
CA VAL A 190 -35.30 -16.26 -2.01
C VAL A 190 -36.53 -16.10 -1.11
N SER A 191 -36.83 -14.88 -0.64
CA SER A 191 -38.03 -14.62 0.16
C SER A 191 -39.33 -14.90 -0.60
N VAL A 192 -39.41 -14.53 -1.89
CA VAL A 192 -40.58 -14.80 -2.72
C VAL A 192 -40.78 -16.30 -2.94
N VAL A 193 -39.71 -17.04 -3.22
CA VAL A 193 -39.78 -18.51 -3.40
C VAL A 193 -40.18 -19.20 -2.10
N ALA A 194 -39.61 -18.78 -0.97
CA ALA A 194 -40.00 -19.29 0.35
C ALA A 194 -41.48 -19.02 0.65
N GLY A 195 -41.95 -17.80 0.36
CA GLY A 195 -43.35 -17.43 0.52
C GLY A 195 -44.30 -18.22 -0.38
N ALA A 196 -43.93 -18.43 -1.66
CA ALA A 196 -44.72 -19.26 -2.57
C ALA A 196 -44.84 -20.71 -2.09
N LEU A 197 -43.75 -21.26 -1.54
CA LEU A 197 -43.74 -22.60 -0.95
C LEU A 197 -44.61 -22.66 0.30
N GLN A 198 -44.57 -21.66 1.17
CA GLN A 198 -45.45 -21.58 2.35
C GLN A 198 -46.93 -21.49 1.97
N CYS A 199 -47.28 -20.71 0.95
CA CYS A 199 -48.65 -20.61 0.43
C CYS A 199 -49.20 -21.96 -0.07
N ALA A 200 -48.33 -22.89 -0.50
CA ALA A 200 -48.76 -24.22 -0.95
C ALA A 200 -49.16 -25.16 0.21
N PHE A 201 -48.65 -24.92 1.42
CA PHE A 201 -48.85 -25.80 2.58
C PHE A 201 -49.65 -25.18 3.72
N MET A 202 -49.86 -23.85 3.73
CA MET A 202 -50.49 -23.12 4.82
C MET A 202 -51.73 -22.34 4.37
N THR A 203 -52.61 -22.00 5.31
CA THR A 203 -53.74 -21.11 5.02
C THR A 203 -53.24 -19.68 4.75
N PRO A 204 -53.96 -18.88 3.93
CA PRO A 204 -53.47 -17.60 3.43
C PRO A 204 -53.11 -16.59 4.54
N TYR A 205 -53.81 -16.62 5.68
CA TYR A 205 -53.51 -15.76 6.82
C TYR A 205 -52.13 -16.04 7.44
N TRP A 206 -51.77 -17.31 7.61
CA TRP A 206 -50.46 -17.70 8.13
C TRP A 206 -49.35 -17.46 7.12
N ALA A 207 -49.62 -17.69 5.83
CA ALA A 207 -48.65 -17.45 4.77
C ALA A 207 -48.20 -15.98 4.69
N VAL A 208 -49.13 -15.02 4.86
CA VAL A 208 -48.77 -13.58 4.90
C VAL A 208 -47.94 -13.25 6.14
N ALA A 209 -48.30 -13.81 7.31
CA ALA A 209 -47.54 -13.59 8.55
C ALA A 209 -46.10 -14.12 8.43
N PHE A 210 -45.91 -15.35 7.93
CA PHE A 210 -44.59 -15.94 7.74
C PHE A 210 -43.75 -15.21 6.69
N LEU A 211 -44.36 -14.74 5.59
CA LEU A 211 -43.65 -13.92 4.60
C LEU A 211 -43.07 -12.64 5.21
N THR A 212 -43.82 -11.96 6.09
CA THR A 212 -43.29 -10.77 6.78
C THR A 212 -42.14 -11.11 7.73
N LEU A 213 -42.22 -12.26 8.42
CA LEU A 213 -41.15 -12.76 9.28
C LEU A 213 -39.91 -13.15 8.47
N ASP A 214 -40.06 -13.81 7.32
CA ASP A 214 -38.95 -14.20 6.45
C ASP A 214 -38.24 -12.99 5.85
N MET A 215 -39.01 -12.00 5.38
CA MET A 215 -38.45 -10.71 4.94
C MET A 215 -37.72 -10.03 6.11
N GLY A 216 -38.35 -9.98 7.29
CA GLY A 216 -37.73 -9.45 8.50
C GLY A 216 -36.43 -10.18 8.87
N ALA A 217 -36.40 -11.50 8.76
CA ALA A 217 -35.25 -12.33 9.07
C ALA A 217 -34.12 -12.12 8.05
N ILE A 218 -34.42 -12.15 6.74
CA ILE A 218 -33.42 -12.00 5.68
C ILE A 218 -32.85 -10.57 5.67
N PHE A 219 -33.71 -9.56 5.65
CA PHE A 219 -33.25 -8.16 5.64
C PHE A 219 -32.67 -7.75 7.00
N GLY A 220 -33.23 -8.27 8.10
CA GLY A 220 -32.71 -8.04 9.46
C GLY A 220 -31.35 -8.67 9.69
N THR A 221 -31.13 -9.91 9.25
CA THR A 221 -29.80 -10.55 9.31
C THR A 221 -28.81 -9.88 8.38
N MET A 222 -29.20 -9.53 7.15
CA MET A 222 -28.33 -8.78 6.24
C MET A 222 -27.95 -7.41 6.82
N TYR A 223 -28.91 -6.70 7.43
CA TYR A 223 -28.66 -5.43 8.11
C TYR A 223 -27.76 -5.63 9.33
N GLY A 224 -28.03 -6.63 10.16
CA GLY A 224 -27.28 -6.95 11.37
C GLY A 224 -25.84 -7.34 11.07
N LEU A 225 -25.62 -8.25 10.12
CA LEU A 225 -24.28 -8.65 9.68
C LEU A 225 -23.51 -7.50 9.07
N ASN A 226 -24.15 -6.69 8.21
CA ASN A 226 -23.50 -5.48 7.71
C ASN A 226 -23.19 -4.50 8.86
N ARG A 227 -24.09 -4.35 9.83
CA ARG A 227 -23.85 -3.47 10.97
C ARG A 227 -22.70 -3.97 11.85
N ILE A 228 -22.59 -5.26 12.14
CA ILE A 228 -21.52 -5.85 12.95
C ILE A 228 -20.19 -5.84 12.20
N HIS A 229 -20.21 -6.22 10.92
CA HIS A 229 -18.99 -6.26 10.11
C HIS A 229 -18.43 -4.86 9.80
N TYR A 230 -19.30 -3.84 9.77
CA TYR A 230 -18.93 -2.44 9.52
C TYR A 230 -19.11 -1.51 10.72
N SER A 231 -19.33 -2.06 11.92
CA SER A 231 -19.29 -1.29 13.17
C SER A 231 -17.85 -1.02 13.52
N ASP A 232 -17.44 0.24 13.37
CA ASP A 232 -16.41 1.05 14.03
C ASP A 232 -15.10 0.43 14.57
N LEU A 233 -14.80 -0.85 14.28
CA LEU A 233 -13.61 -1.63 14.68
C LEU A 233 -12.37 -1.30 13.83
N LEU A 234 -12.35 -0.12 13.24
CA LEU A 234 -11.15 0.43 12.63
C LEU A 234 -10.54 1.34 13.69
N GLY A 235 -9.44 0.87 14.28
CA GLY A 235 -8.90 1.40 15.54
C GLY A 235 -8.78 2.92 15.53
N ARG A 236 -8.14 3.49 14.49
CA ARG A 236 -7.81 4.92 14.47
C ARG A 236 -8.79 5.79 13.69
N VAL A 237 -9.35 5.26 12.61
CA VAL A 237 -10.25 5.99 11.72
C VAL A 237 -11.65 5.39 11.79
N SER A 238 -12.63 6.20 12.16
CA SER A 238 -14.03 5.78 12.19
C SER A 238 -14.90 6.56 11.23
N TRP A 239 -16.07 6.01 10.93
CA TRP A 239 -17.08 6.75 10.20
C TRP A 239 -17.64 7.89 11.06
N ARG A 240 -18.05 8.99 10.42
CA ARG A 240 -18.89 9.99 11.09
C ARG A 240 -20.21 9.37 11.55
N PRO A 241 -20.79 9.85 12.66
CA PRO A 241 -22.13 9.44 13.05
C PRO A 241 -23.12 9.71 11.92
N TYR A 242 -24.16 8.89 11.81
CA TYR A 242 -25.21 8.98 10.79
C TYR A 242 -24.76 8.71 9.33
N THR A 243 -23.58 8.13 9.12
CA THR A 243 -23.19 7.59 7.81
C THR A 243 -24.00 6.34 7.47
N SER A 244 -24.68 6.36 6.32
CA SER A 244 -25.49 5.22 5.85
C SER A 244 -24.65 3.95 5.71
N ILE A 245 -25.20 2.80 6.08
CA ILE A 245 -24.54 1.48 5.97
C ILE A 245 -24.15 1.18 4.52
N PHE A 246 -24.97 1.58 3.56
CA PHE A 246 -24.66 1.44 2.13
C PHE A 246 -23.39 2.19 1.73
N TYR A 247 -23.21 3.42 2.21
CA TYR A 247 -21.98 4.18 2.00
C TYR A 247 -20.79 3.48 2.66
N ARG A 248 -20.94 2.98 3.90
CA ARG A 248 -19.89 2.22 4.59
C ARG A 248 -19.48 0.97 3.81
N TYR A 249 -20.45 0.26 3.23
CA TYR A 249 -20.22 -0.93 2.40
C TYR A 249 -19.38 -0.59 1.17
N ILE A 250 -19.79 0.41 0.39
CA ILE A 250 -19.09 0.82 -0.85
C ILE A 250 -17.65 1.25 -0.54
N HIS A 251 -17.43 1.97 0.56
CA HIS A 251 -16.14 2.55 0.90
C HIS A 251 -15.31 1.71 1.89
N ARG A 252 -15.65 0.42 2.07
CA ARG A 252 -14.99 -0.47 3.05
C ARG A 252 -13.49 -0.69 2.79
N GLN A 253 -13.08 -0.79 1.52
CA GLN A 253 -11.68 -1.00 1.16
C GLN A 253 -10.88 0.28 1.31
N GLU A 254 -11.52 1.41 1.00
CA GLU A 254 -10.93 2.74 1.12
C GLU A 254 -10.56 3.05 2.57
N ILE A 255 -11.47 2.78 3.52
CA ILE A 255 -11.20 3.04 4.94
C ILE A 255 -10.10 2.15 5.53
N LEU A 256 -9.97 0.89 5.11
CA LEU A 256 -8.89 0.00 5.56
C LEU A 256 -7.51 0.54 5.17
N VAL A 257 -7.39 1.01 3.93
CA VAL A 257 -6.16 1.60 3.42
C VAL A 257 -5.86 2.93 4.09
N ILE A 258 -6.87 3.77 4.29
CA ILE A 258 -6.72 5.04 5.01
C ILE A 258 -6.28 4.79 6.45
N ASN A 259 -6.90 3.85 7.16
CA ASN A 259 -6.52 3.50 8.53
C ASN A 259 -5.04 3.10 8.59
N LYS A 260 -4.58 2.29 7.63
CA LYS A 260 -3.17 1.92 7.51
C LYS A 260 -2.25 3.12 7.25
N ILE A 261 -2.65 4.06 6.38
CA ILE A 261 -1.86 5.28 6.11
C ILE A 261 -1.77 6.15 7.37
N VAL A 262 -2.88 6.35 8.07
CA VAL A 262 -2.94 7.16 9.29
C VAL A 262 -2.11 6.51 10.40
N THR A 263 -2.31 5.22 10.67
CA THR A 263 -1.50 4.49 11.67
C THR A 263 -0.01 4.56 11.34
N TYR A 264 0.38 4.38 10.07
CA TYR A 264 1.78 4.51 9.67
C TYR A 264 2.34 5.93 9.88
N PHE A 265 1.55 6.97 9.62
CA PHE A 265 1.98 8.34 9.91
C PHE A 265 2.23 8.56 11.41
N GLU A 266 1.35 8.05 12.26
CA GLU A 266 1.44 8.21 13.71
C GLU A 266 2.60 7.41 14.30
N ASP A 267 2.83 6.20 13.78
CA ASP A 267 3.89 5.32 14.27
C ASP A 267 5.30 5.89 13.98
N TYR A 268 5.43 6.58 12.83
CA TYR A 268 6.74 7.02 12.32
C TYR A 268 7.01 8.52 12.46
N ASN A 269 6.00 9.40 12.39
CA ASN A 269 6.21 10.85 12.40
C ASN A 269 5.65 11.58 13.62
N GLU A 270 4.67 11.03 14.34
CA GLU A 270 4.06 11.70 15.50
C GLU A 270 4.64 11.15 16.80
N VAL A 271 5.03 12.05 17.71
CA VAL A 271 5.46 11.66 19.06
C VAL A 271 4.21 11.48 19.92
N ASN A 272 3.77 10.22 20.04
CA ASN A 272 2.60 9.85 20.84
C ASN A 272 3.03 9.11 22.12
N VAL A 273 2.12 8.96 23.09
CA VAL A 273 2.36 8.22 24.35
C VAL A 273 2.91 6.81 24.11
N LYS A 274 2.59 6.18 22.97
CA LYS A 274 3.14 4.88 22.56
C LYS A 274 4.58 4.93 22.05
N ASN A 275 4.97 6.03 21.43
CA ASN A 275 6.22 6.15 20.67
C ASN A 275 7.23 7.12 21.31
N TYR A 276 6.88 7.72 22.45
CA TYR A 276 7.72 8.72 23.10
C TYR A 276 9.12 8.17 23.42
N HIS A 277 9.22 6.92 23.88
CA HIS A 277 10.50 6.25 24.19
C HIS A 277 11.40 5.99 22.97
N ILE A 278 10.83 5.93 21.77
CA ILE A 278 11.57 5.61 20.55
C ILE A 278 12.00 6.91 19.84
N SER A 279 11.42 8.05 20.21
CA SER A 279 11.64 9.33 19.53
C SER A 279 13.06 9.89 19.70
N GLU A 280 13.70 9.68 20.85
CA GLU A 280 15.08 10.16 21.11
C GLU A 280 16.18 9.33 20.44
N VAL A 281 15.91 8.04 20.13
CA VAL A 281 16.88 7.09 19.56
C VAL A 281 16.81 7.04 18.03
N ARG A 282 15.81 7.68 17.41
CA ARG A 282 15.68 7.73 15.95
C ARG A 282 16.60 8.83 15.40
N ASN A 283 17.63 8.45 14.63
CA ASN A 283 18.22 9.34 13.64
C ASN A 283 17.09 9.75 12.69
N THR A 284 16.58 10.97 12.85
CA THR A 284 15.44 11.47 12.09
C THR A 284 15.80 11.47 10.60
N THR A 285 15.12 10.64 9.80
CA THR A 285 15.07 10.87 8.36
C THR A 285 14.16 12.07 8.16
N ASN A 286 14.71 13.26 8.37
CA ASN A 286 14.05 14.51 8.03
C ASN A 286 13.72 14.47 6.54
N LEU A 287 12.50 14.89 6.18
CA LEU A 287 12.03 14.99 4.79
C LEU A 287 12.85 15.97 3.90
N GLY A 288 14.00 16.45 4.38
CA GLY A 288 14.94 17.32 3.68
C GLY A 288 16.42 16.98 3.91
N THR A 289 16.74 15.87 4.59
CA THR A 289 18.11 15.34 4.67
C THR A 289 18.22 14.13 3.75
N PHE A 290 19.01 14.28 2.69
CA PHE A 290 19.32 13.16 1.79
C PHE A 290 20.63 12.54 2.26
N HIS A 291 20.57 11.28 2.67
CA HIS A 291 21.78 10.50 2.95
C HIS A 291 22.29 9.89 1.65
N GLN A 292 23.38 10.44 1.11
CA GLN A 292 24.12 9.81 0.02
C GLN A 292 25.61 9.83 0.34
N ASN A 293 26.21 8.63 0.41
CA ASN A 293 27.64 8.42 0.65
C ASN A 293 28.20 9.08 1.92
N GLU A 294 27.53 8.89 3.06
CA GLU A 294 27.97 9.40 4.39
C GLU A 294 28.02 10.93 4.55
N TYR A 295 27.62 11.69 3.54
CA TYR A 295 27.44 13.15 3.64
C TYR A 295 25.97 13.51 3.82
N GLU A 296 25.71 14.42 4.76
CA GLU A 296 24.41 15.02 5.00
C GLU A 296 24.28 16.27 4.13
N PHE A 297 23.50 16.17 3.04
CA PHE A 297 23.18 17.34 2.22
C PHE A 297 21.98 18.06 2.83
N GLN A 298 22.25 19.19 3.48
CA GLN A 298 21.25 20.14 3.97
C GLN A 298 21.04 21.23 2.92
N LEU A 299 19.78 21.50 2.54
CA LEU A 299 19.45 22.66 1.71
C LEU A 299 19.70 23.94 2.51
N PRO A 300 20.37 24.96 1.96
CA PRO A 300 20.68 26.17 2.68
C PRO A 300 19.43 27.07 2.76
N ASP A 301 18.79 27.07 3.92
CA ASP A 301 18.07 28.23 4.48
C ASP A 301 17.68 27.95 5.93
N SER A 302 18.58 28.26 6.87
CA SER A 302 18.24 28.77 8.21
C SER A 302 19.51 28.86 9.08
N MET A 303 20.31 29.91 8.88
CA MET A 303 21.18 30.40 9.95
C MET A 303 20.31 31.13 10.98
N ALA A 304 19.83 30.41 11.98
CA ALA A 304 19.41 31.00 13.26
C ALA A 304 19.44 29.91 14.34
N LEU A 305 20.48 29.96 15.18
CA LEU A 305 20.59 29.24 16.43
C LEU A 305 19.52 29.74 17.40
N THR A 306 18.43 28.98 17.58
CA THR A 306 17.50 29.13 18.71
C THR A 306 16.94 27.77 19.08
N TRP A 307 16.68 27.60 20.38
CA TRP A 307 16.14 26.42 21.06
C TRP A 307 14.69 26.10 20.65
N ASP A 308 14.43 25.97 19.35
CA ASP A 308 13.10 25.72 18.78
C ASP A 308 13.04 24.34 18.12
N SER A 309 12.46 23.38 18.82
CA SER A 309 11.90 22.13 18.27
C SER A 309 10.69 22.37 17.31
N ILE A 310 10.47 23.60 16.86
CA ILE A 310 9.26 24.08 16.16
C ILE A 310 9.28 23.75 14.65
N GLY A 311 10.43 23.43 14.05
CA GLY A 311 10.55 23.15 12.61
C GLY A 311 9.93 21.81 12.17
N THR A 312 10.08 20.76 12.98
CA THR A 312 9.49 19.43 12.75
C THR A 312 7.98 19.46 12.95
N ASP A 313 7.53 20.22 13.96
CA ASP A 313 6.11 20.40 14.28
C ASP A 313 5.33 21.05 13.13
N GLN A 314 5.88 22.03 12.41
CA GLN A 314 5.12 22.71 11.35
C GLN A 314 4.77 21.77 10.18
N LYS A 315 5.69 20.89 9.76
CA LYS A 315 5.46 19.92 8.68
C LYS A 315 4.54 18.78 9.11
N VAL A 316 4.71 18.27 10.33
CA VAL A 316 3.81 17.25 10.91
C VAL A 316 2.40 17.83 11.05
N GLN A 317 2.27 19.06 11.56
CA GLN A 317 0.99 19.76 11.66
C GLN A 317 0.37 20.03 10.28
N SER A 318 1.15 20.41 9.26
CA SER A 318 0.59 20.59 7.91
C SER A 318 0.07 19.27 7.32
N THR A 319 0.77 18.18 7.57
CA THR A 319 0.37 16.84 7.12
C THR A 319 -0.87 16.35 7.89
N ALA A 320 -0.94 16.59 9.19
CA ALA A 320 -2.12 16.30 10.00
C ALA A 320 -3.34 17.14 9.58
N ARG A 321 -3.15 18.44 9.26
CA ARG A 321 -4.21 19.28 8.68
C ARG A 321 -4.69 18.73 7.34
N TYR A 322 -3.74 18.30 6.49
CA TYR A 322 -4.06 17.66 5.23
C TYR A 322 -4.89 16.37 5.43
N PHE A 323 -4.50 15.49 6.37
CA PHE A 323 -5.29 14.30 6.70
C PHE A 323 -6.67 14.63 7.21
N ARG A 324 -6.82 15.60 8.12
CA ARG A 324 -8.14 16.05 8.58
C ARG A 324 -9.00 16.53 7.40
N SER A 325 -8.40 17.25 6.45
CA SER A 325 -9.09 17.68 5.23
C SER A 325 -9.52 16.49 4.36
N GLU A 326 -8.66 15.50 4.13
CA GLU A 326 -8.97 14.30 3.32
C GLU A 326 -9.99 13.37 4.00
N LEU A 327 -9.88 13.18 5.33
CA LEU A 327 -10.83 12.40 6.13
C LEU A 327 -12.20 13.07 6.15
N SER A 328 -12.25 14.40 6.32
CA SER A 328 -13.51 15.15 6.33
C SER A 328 -14.27 15.02 5.01
N LYS A 329 -13.58 15.11 3.86
CA LYS A 329 -14.16 14.89 2.52
C LYS A 329 -14.83 13.51 2.40
N ARG A 330 -14.31 12.50 3.09
CA ARG A 330 -14.75 11.10 3.04
C ARG A 330 -15.76 10.72 4.12
N ARG A 331 -16.20 11.69 4.94
CA ARG A 331 -17.07 11.48 6.12
C ARG A 331 -16.44 10.56 7.17
N LEU A 332 -15.13 10.66 7.31
CA LEU A 332 -14.34 9.96 8.32
C LEU A 332 -14.01 10.90 9.49
N LEU A 333 -13.73 10.29 10.63
CA LEU A 333 -13.23 10.91 11.85
C LEU A 333 -11.92 10.26 12.22
N TRP A 334 -10.96 11.12 12.58
CA TRP A 334 -9.73 10.72 13.22
C TRP A 334 -10.02 10.65 14.73
N LYS A 335 -10.09 9.44 15.30
CA LYS A 335 -10.30 9.27 16.74
C LYS A 335 -9.04 9.71 17.50
N PRO A 336 -9.13 10.17 18.76
CA PRO A 336 -7.97 10.29 19.66
C PRO A 336 -7.46 8.90 20.09
N LEU A 337 -6.22 8.79 20.59
CA LEU A 337 -5.70 7.48 21.00
C LEU A 337 -6.46 7.04 22.24
N ASP A 338 -6.62 5.74 22.47
CA ASP A 338 -7.33 5.27 23.67
C ASP A 338 -6.58 5.72 24.94
N GLU A 339 -5.25 5.77 24.89
CA GLU A 339 -4.38 6.25 25.97
C GLU A 339 -4.51 7.77 26.18
N GLU A 340 -4.59 8.54 25.10
CA GLU A 340 -4.86 9.99 25.18
C GLU A 340 -6.27 10.27 25.70
N ARG A 341 -7.25 9.48 25.27
CA ARG A 341 -8.62 9.58 25.77
C ARG A 341 -8.66 9.30 27.26
N MET A 342 -8.00 8.23 27.70
CA MET A 342 -7.87 7.88 29.11
C MET A 342 -7.23 9.01 29.92
N LEU A 343 -6.16 9.62 29.40
CA LEU A 343 -5.50 10.76 30.04
C LEU A 343 -6.43 11.98 30.14
N ILE A 344 -7.16 12.30 29.07
CA ILE A 344 -8.14 13.39 29.07
C ILE A 344 -9.26 13.09 30.08
N GLU A 345 -9.77 11.87 30.11
CA GLU A 345 -10.79 11.42 31.06
C GLU A 345 -10.28 11.54 32.50
N PHE A 346 -9.05 11.11 32.78
CA PHE A 346 -8.38 11.28 34.08
C PHE A 346 -8.33 12.75 34.51
N TRP A 347 -7.91 13.64 33.61
CA TRP A 347 -7.84 15.06 33.90
C TRP A 347 -9.22 15.68 34.15
N ILE A 348 -10.23 15.30 33.36
CA ILE A 348 -11.60 15.79 33.53
C ILE A 348 -12.22 15.28 34.82
N SER A 349 -11.99 14.00 35.16
CA SER A 349 -12.49 13.39 36.39
C SER A 349 -11.64 13.73 37.61
N HIS A 350 -10.56 14.49 37.47
CA HIS A 350 -9.59 14.77 38.54
C HIS A 350 -9.06 13.48 39.19
N GLY A 351 -8.95 12.39 38.42
CA GLY A 351 -8.54 11.08 38.91
C GLY A 351 -9.67 10.27 39.57
N GLU A 352 -10.90 10.79 39.66
CA GLU A 352 -12.04 9.99 40.11
C GLU A 352 -12.29 8.86 39.10
N ASN A 353 -12.42 7.63 39.60
CA ASN A 353 -12.55 6.36 38.86
C ASN A 353 -11.25 5.78 38.28
N PHE A 354 -10.10 6.35 38.60
CA PHE A 354 -8.81 5.75 38.25
C PHE A 354 -8.18 5.13 39.48
N GLU A 355 -7.96 3.81 39.43
CA GLU A 355 -7.16 3.12 40.44
C GLU A 355 -5.69 3.34 40.12
N TRP A 356 -4.97 3.99 41.03
CA TRP A 356 -3.54 4.12 40.90
C TRP A 356 -2.92 2.76 41.23
N VAL A 357 -2.54 2.04 40.18
CA VAL A 357 -1.75 0.82 40.32
C VAL A 357 -0.31 1.26 40.49
N GLU A 358 0.18 1.18 41.72
CA GLU A 358 1.59 1.40 42.06
C GLU A 358 2.42 0.40 41.22
N PRO A 359 3.43 0.86 40.45
CA PRO A 359 4.25 -0.06 39.68
C PRO A 359 5.02 -0.96 40.66
N ASP A 360 4.66 -2.25 40.70
CA ASP A 360 5.17 -3.27 41.64
C ASP A 360 6.71 -3.49 41.61
N GLN A 361 7.46 -2.81 40.74
CA GLN A 361 8.91 -2.91 40.67
C GLN A 361 9.56 -1.53 40.78
N ASP A 362 10.20 -1.28 41.91
CA ASP A 362 11.03 -0.11 42.11
C ASP A 362 12.30 -0.26 41.24
N PRO A 363 12.68 0.72 40.40
CA PRO A 363 13.86 0.59 39.52
C PRO A 363 15.17 0.30 40.28
N ALA A 364 15.21 0.64 41.56
CA ALA A 364 16.32 0.34 42.47
C ALA A 364 16.49 -1.17 42.72
N GLU A 365 15.43 -1.97 42.61
CA GLU A 365 15.48 -3.43 42.79
C GLU A 365 15.92 -4.18 41.52
N MET A 366 15.98 -3.51 40.36
CA MET A 366 16.43 -4.12 39.10
C MET A 366 17.95 -4.08 38.87
N VAL A 367 18.70 -3.32 39.68
CA VAL A 367 20.16 -3.22 39.56
C VAL A 367 20.83 -4.23 40.49
N ASP A 368 20.93 -5.48 40.03
CA ASP A 368 21.86 -6.44 40.63
C ASP A 368 23.30 -5.98 40.31
N PHE A 369 23.96 -5.34 41.27
CA PHE A 369 25.40 -5.10 41.21
C PHE A 369 26.14 -6.45 41.26
N ARG A 370 26.65 -6.91 40.11
CA ARG A 370 27.64 -7.98 40.01
C ARG A 370 29.03 -7.44 39.72
#